data_AF-A0A5N5SP60-F1
#
_entry.id   AF-A0A5N5SP60-F1
#
_cell.length_a   1.000
_cell.length_b   1.000
_cell.length_c   1.000
_cell.angle_alpha   90.00
_cell.angle_beta   90.00
_cell.angle_gamma   90.00
#
_symmetry.space_group_name_H-M   'P 1'
#
loop_
_entity.id
_entity.type
_entity.pdbx_description
1 polymer ?
#
loop_
_entity_poly.entity_id
_entity_poly.type
_entity_poly.pdbx_seq_one_letter_code
_entity_poly.pdbx_strand_id
1 'polypeptide(L)'
;LVAALESECPEDYFSYIPIHQDGSCNGLQHYAALGRDKEGGASVNLCSFDTPQDVYSCIVDLVEERRKEDAENGLMIAKELEGFISRKIIKANNNDYHLDDFSEELQHMASMYLTNQTFKSLSSLFTATKEIQDWLVKLAEGVSKNCLQNVEWETPLGFPIVQPYSKVKPSFFVHGQICREEFVKLHSQPILENLAKFMINKYSSYSNYYTCYTSKNGVEIFSLHDILHKVPKKGDLDINEVLRSVFFFS
;
A
#
# COMPACT_ATOMS: atom_id res chain seq x y z
N LEU A 1 29.50 -8.46 -4.63
CA LEU A 1 30.21 -8.28 -5.93
C LEU A 1 31.70 -8.07 -5.72
N VAL A 2 32.14 -6.99 -5.07
CA VAL A 2 33.58 -6.74 -4.80
C VAL A 2 34.24 -7.94 -4.10
N ALA A 3 33.67 -8.42 -2.99
CA ALA A 3 34.19 -9.59 -2.27
C ALA A 3 34.20 -10.90 -3.09
N ALA A 4 33.37 -11.01 -4.13
CA ALA A 4 33.37 -12.15 -5.05
C ALA A 4 34.41 -11.99 -6.17
N LEU A 5 34.72 -10.77 -6.58
CA LEU A 5 35.77 -10.49 -7.58
C LEU A 5 37.17 -10.55 -6.97
N GLU A 6 37.28 -10.28 -5.67
CA GLU A 6 38.54 -10.36 -4.91
C GLU A 6 38.84 -11.76 -4.37
N SER A 7 37.91 -12.72 -4.50
CA SER A 7 38.18 -14.12 -4.15
C SER A 7 39.01 -14.82 -5.23
N GLU A 8 39.77 -15.85 -4.83
CA GLU A 8 40.60 -16.62 -5.77
C GLU A 8 39.81 -17.24 -6.91
N CYS A 9 38.55 -17.63 -6.64
CA CYS A 9 37.59 -18.16 -7.61
C CYS A 9 36.22 -17.51 -7.38
N PRO A 10 35.80 -16.55 -8.23
CA PRO A 10 34.49 -15.91 -8.12
C PRO A 10 33.31 -16.87 -8.26
N GLU A 11 33.45 -17.93 -9.05
CA GLU A 11 32.42 -18.96 -9.25
C GLU A 11 32.12 -19.77 -7.98
N ASP A 12 33.13 -19.92 -7.10
CA ASP A 12 33.02 -20.66 -5.84
C ASP A 12 32.67 -19.74 -4.65
N TYR A 13 32.51 -18.43 -4.87
CA TYR A 13 32.21 -17.48 -3.82
C TYR A 13 30.79 -17.66 -3.28
N PHE A 14 30.68 -17.95 -1.98
CA PHE A 14 29.38 -18.11 -1.33
C PHE A 14 28.74 -16.76 -1.02
N SER A 15 27.76 -16.34 -1.84
CA SER A 15 26.99 -15.11 -1.65
C SER A 15 25.80 -15.31 -0.72
N TYR A 16 25.64 -14.42 0.26
CA TYR A 16 24.45 -14.33 1.12
C TYR A 16 23.45 -13.26 0.66
N ILE A 17 23.76 -12.53 -0.42
CA ILE A 17 22.92 -11.47 -0.93
C ILE A 17 21.79 -12.09 -1.76
N PRO A 18 20.51 -11.88 -1.40
CA PRO A 18 19.40 -12.34 -2.21
C PRO A 18 19.34 -11.56 -3.53
N ILE A 19 19.13 -12.28 -4.64
CA ILE A 19 18.88 -11.67 -5.95
C ILE A 19 17.36 -11.56 -6.12
N HIS A 20 16.87 -10.33 -6.27
CA HIS A 20 15.45 -10.08 -6.47
C HIS A 20 15.06 -10.35 -7.93
N GLN A 21 13.93 -11.03 -8.12
CA GLN A 21 13.24 -11.13 -9.40
C GLN A 21 11.82 -10.63 -9.20
N ASP A 22 11.37 -9.75 -10.08
CA ASP A 22 10.01 -9.22 -10.08
C ASP A 22 9.50 -9.19 -11.53
N GLY A 23 8.19 -9.32 -11.69
CA GLY A 23 7.56 -9.24 -13.00
C GLY A 23 7.39 -7.79 -13.45
N SER A 24 7.52 -7.56 -14.76
CA SER A 24 7.46 -6.20 -15.34
C SER A 24 6.14 -5.47 -15.05
N CYS A 25 5.02 -6.20 -14.97
CA CYS A 25 3.72 -5.70 -14.53
C CYS A 25 2.76 -6.86 -14.15
N ASN A 26 2.86 -7.37 -12.93
CA ASN A 26 2.12 -8.57 -12.49
C ASN A 26 0.60 -8.47 -12.71
N GLY A 27 -0.01 -7.31 -12.45
CA GLY A 27 -1.45 -7.11 -12.64
C GLY A 27 -1.91 -7.31 -14.09
N LEU A 28 -1.22 -6.69 -15.05
CA LEU A 28 -1.54 -6.84 -16.48
C LEU A 28 -1.18 -8.25 -16.99
N GLN A 29 -0.15 -8.89 -16.44
CA GLN A 29 0.16 -10.30 -16.73
C GLN A 29 -1.00 -11.22 -16.34
N HIS A 30 -1.60 -11.03 -15.16
CA HIS A 30 -2.77 -11.80 -14.75
C HIS A 30 -3.97 -11.56 -15.68
N TYR A 31 -4.26 -10.31 -16.04
CA TYR A 31 -5.36 -10.02 -16.96
C TYR A 31 -5.13 -10.60 -18.36
N ALA A 32 -3.94 -10.45 -18.92
CA ALA A 32 -3.59 -11.03 -20.22
C ALA A 32 -3.72 -12.56 -20.21
N ALA A 33 -3.31 -13.22 -19.12
CA ALA A 33 -3.48 -14.66 -18.95
C ALA A 33 -4.95 -15.08 -18.82
N LEU A 34 -5.75 -14.36 -18.03
CA LEU A 34 -7.19 -14.62 -17.88
C LEU A 34 -7.94 -14.45 -19.21
N GLY A 35 -7.64 -13.39 -19.96
CA GLY A 35 -8.26 -13.10 -21.26
C GLY A 35 -7.64 -13.86 -22.43
N ARG A 36 -6.54 -14.57 -22.22
CA ARG A 36 -5.71 -15.18 -23.28
C ARG A 36 -5.36 -14.17 -24.39
N ASP A 37 -5.09 -12.93 -23.98
CA ASP A 37 -4.77 -11.82 -24.85
C ASP A 37 -3.32 -11.94 -25.33
N LYS A 38 -3.13 -12.28 -26.60
CA LYS A 38 -1.80 -12.49 -27.17
C LYS A 38 -1.02 -11.19 -27.29
N GLU A 39 -1.67 -10.10 -27.70
CA GLU A 39 -1.01 -8.80 -27.90
C GLU A 39 -0.70 -8.15 -26.55
N GLY A 40 -1.66 -8.19 -25.62
CA GLY A 40 -1.44 -7.79 -24.24
C GLY A 40 -0.35 -8.63 -23.57
N GLY A 41 -0.39 -9.95 -23.75
CA GLY A 41 0.61 -10.90 -23.24
C GLY A 41 2.02 -10.66 -23.79
N ALA A 42 2.14 -10.29 -25.08
CA ALA A 42 3.41 -9.90 -25.66
C ALA A 42 3.99 -8.65 -24.99
N SER A 43 3.16 -7.63 -24.79
CA SER A 43 3.55 -6.35 -24.18
C SER A 43 4.04 -6.47 -22.73
N VAL A 44 3.62 -7.53 -22.02
CA VAL A 44 3.96 -7.78 -20.61
C VAL A 44 4.85 -9.01 -20.39
N ASN A 45 5.54 -9.46 -21.44
CA ASN A 45 6.55 -10.54 -21.40
C ASN A 45 6.00 -11.95 -21.07
N LEU A 46 4.74 -12.24 -21.42
CA LEU A 46 4.20 -13.61 -21.36
C LEU A 46 4.53 -14.43 -22.63
N CYS A 47 4.77 -13.77 -23.76
CA CYS A 47 5.26 -14.42 -24.97
C CYS A 47 6.79 -14.43 -24.99
N SER A 48 7.38 -15.44 -25.65
CA SER A 48 8.83 -15.56 -25.78
C SER A 48 9.38 -14.51 -26.76
N PHE A 49 10.39 -13.76 -26.32
CA PHE A 49 11.14 -12.80 -27.13
C PHE A 49 12.62 -12.83 -26.72
N ASP A 50 13.51 -12.41 -27.63
CA ASP A 50 14.94 -12.30 -27.36
C ASP A 50 15.29 -11.10 -26.47
N THR A 51 14.40 -10.11 -26.40
CA THR A 51 14.57 -8.90 -25.59
C THR A 51 13.31 -8.62 -24.77
N PRO A 52 13.45 -8.06 -23.56
CA PRO A 52 12.32 -7.70 -22.73
C PRO A 52 11.49 -6.58 -23.39
N GLN A 53 10.18 -6.75 -23.34
CA GLN A 53 9.18 -5.79 -23.77
C GLN A 53 8.82 -4.84 -22.63
N ASP A 54 8.59 -3.58 -22.97
CA ASP A 54 8.34 -2.51 -22.01
C ASP A 54 7.02 -1.79 -22.29
N VAL A 55 5.95 -2.32 -21.70
CA VAL A 55 4.59 -1.78 -21.81
C VAL A 55 4.50 -0.28 -21.54
N TYR A 56 5.31 0.24 -20.62
CA TYR A 56 5.27 1.66 -20.26
C TYR A 56 5.80 2.56 -21.37
N SER A 57 6.85 2.12 -22.09
CA SER A 57 7.38 2.87 -23.23
C SER A 57 6.38 2.89 -24.38
N CYS A 58 5.71 1.76 -24.64
CA CYS A 58 4.63 1.71 -25.62
C CYS A 58 3.47 2.65 -25.27
N ILE A 59 3.10 2.74 -23.98
CA ILE A 59 2.07 3.70 -23.54
C ILE A 59 2.54 5.14 -23.71
N VAL A 60 3.81 5.47 -23.42
CA VAL A 60 4.36 6.81 -23.65
C VAL A 60 4.18 7.23 -25.11
N ASP A 61 4.53 6.35 -26.05
CA ASP A 61 4.41 6.64 -27.48
C ASP A 61 2.96 6.94 -27.88
N LEU A 62 2.00 6.13 -27.40
CA LEU A 62 0.56 6.36 -27.65
C LEU A 62 0.03 7.64 -27.00
N VAL A 63 0.49 7.97 -25.79
CA VAL A 63 0.08 9.19 -25.12
C VAL A 63 0.67 10.42 -25.82
N GLU A 64 1.91 10.36 -26.30
CA GLU A 64 2.53 11.44 -27.09
C GLU A 64 1.82 11.64 -28.44
N GLU A 65 1.42 10.57 -29.13
CA GLU A 65 0.62 10.67 -30.35
C GLU A 65 -0.71 11.40 -30.09
N ARG A 66 -1.46 10.96 -29.08
CA ARG A 66 -2.71 11.62 -28.66
C ARG A 66 -2.50 13.08 -28.22
N ARG A 67 -1.40 13.37 -27.52
CA ARG A 67 -1.03 14.72 -27.10
C ARG A 67 -0.79 15.62 -28.30
N LYS A 68 -0.10 15.14 -29.34
CA LYS A 68 0.11 15.90 -30.59
C LYS A 68 -1.22 16.23 -31.27
N GLU A 69 -2.13 15.26 -31.38
CA GLU A 69 -3.47 15.49 -31.94
C GLU A 69 -4.24 16.55 -31.14
N ASP A 70 -4.25 16.45 -29.80
CA ASP A 70 -4.94 17.42 -28.94
C ASP A 70 -4.29 18.82 -29.04
N ALA A 71 -2.97 18.89 -29.18
CA ALA A 71 -2.24 20.14 -29.37
C ALA A 71 -2.58 20.80 -30.72
N GLU A 72 -2.68 20.02 -31.79
CA GLU A 72 -3.13 20.48 -33.12
C GLU A 72 -4.57 20.99 -33.09
N ASN A 73 -5.43 20.33 -32.31
CA ASN A 73 -6.81 20.75 -32.05
C ASN A 73 -6.93 21.99 -31.13
N GLY A 74 -5.80 22.55 -30.70
CA GLY A 74 -5.75 23.81 -29.96
C GLY A 74 -5.83 23.66 -28.44
N LEU A 75 -5.72 22.45 -27.89
CA LEU A 75 -5.72 22.24 -26.45
C LEU A 75 -4.41 22.72 -25.83
N MET A 76 -4.48 23.78 -25.01
CA MET A 76 -3.30 24.44 -24.46
C MET A 76 -2.46 23.49 -23.58
N ILE A 77 -3.10 22.70 -22.71
CA ILE A 77 -2.37 21.77 -21.84
C ILE A 77 -1.57 20.73 -22.64
N ALA A 78 -2.07 20.30 -23.81
CA ALA A 78 -1.36 19.34 -24.65
C ALA A 78 -0.12 19.96 -25.29
N LYS A 79 -0.14 21.27 -25.61
CA LYS A 79 1.04 22.00 -26.11
C LYS A 79 2.10 22.15 -25.03
N GLU A 80 1.70 22.56 -23.82
CA GLU A 80 2.61 22.75 -22.69
C GLU A 80 3.30 21.46 -22.24
N LEU A 81 2.66 20.30 -22.46
CA LEU A 81 3.19 18.99 -22.09
C LEU A 81 4.17 18.38 -23.11
N GLU A 82 4.50 19.09 -24.19
CA GLU A 82 5.44 18.60 -25.20
C GLU A 82 6.82 18.30 -24.60
N GLY A 83 7.29 17.06 -24.74
CA GLY A 83 8.60 16.62 -24.26
C GLY A 83 8.65 16.31 -22.76
N PHE A 84 7.54 16.49 -22.03
CA PHE A 84 7.47 16.16 -20.61
C PHE A 84 6.95 14.74 -20.34
N ILE A 85 6.37 14.05 -21.34
CA ILE A 85 5.84 12.70 -21.15
C ILE A 85 6.98 11.69 -21.15
N SER A 86 7.15 10.98 -20.04
CA SER A 86 8.21 9.99 -19.89
C SER A 86 7.72 8.69 -19.28
N ARG A 87 8.48 7.62 -19.49
CA ARG A 87 8.21 6.29 -18.90
C ARG A 87 8.03 6.36 -17.38
N LYS A 88 8.84 7.20 -16.71
CA LYS A 88 8.79 7.40 -15.26
C LYS A 88 7.44 7.97 -14.83
N ILE A 89 6.92 8.96 -15.56
CA ILE A 89 5.63 9.58 -15.31
C ILE A 89 4.47 8.59 -15.50
N ILE A 90 4.46 7.86 -16.62
CA ILE A 90 3.43 6.88 -16.91
C ILE A 90 3.45 5.72 -15.89
N LYS A 91 4.63 5.28 -15.46
CA LYS A 91 4.75 4.18 -14.49
C LYS A 91 4.21 4.53 -13.11
N ALA A 92 4.37 5.77 -12.64
CA ALA A 92 4.06 6.10 -11.24
C ALA A 92 2.61 6.47 -10.94
N ASN A 93 1.70 6.51 -11.92
CA ASN A 93 0.28 6.80 -11.74
C ASN A 93 0.00 7.98 -10.75
N ASN A 94 0.34 9.20 -11.20
CA ASN A 94 -0.35 10.46 -10.91
C ASN A 94 -0.32 11.14 -9.52
N ASN A 95 0.54 10.80 -8.56
CA ASN A 95 0.56 11.55 -7.28
C ASN A 95 1.92 12.06 -6.77
N ASP A 96 3.04 11.79 -7.44
CA ASP A 96 4.37 12.08 -6.88
C ASP A 96 5.33 12.77 -7.85
N TYR A 97 4.78 13.43 -8.88
CA TYR A 97 5.58 14.27 -9.78
C TYR A 97 5.19 15.74 -9.64
N HIS A 98 6.03 16.49 -8.95
CA HIS A 98 6.18 17.90 -9.23
C HIS A 98 6.89 18.01 -10.57
N LEU A 99 6.17 18.45 -11.60
CA LEU A 99 6.83 19.06 -12.75
C LEU A 99 7.38 20.39 -12.20
N ASP A 100 8.63 20.38 -11.73
CA ASP A 100 9.22 21.51 -10.98
C ASP A 100 9.14 22.85 -11.73
N ASP A 101 8.98 22.80 -13.06
CA ASP A 101 8.84 23.96 -13.95
C ASP A 101 7.38 24.47 -14.14
N PHE A 102 6.39 23.81 -13.54
CA PHE A 102 4.96 24.11 -13.74
C PHE A 102 4.33 24.77 -12.51
N SER A 103 3.42 25.73 -12.73
CA SER A 103 2.56 26.27 -11.66
C SER A 103 1.62 25.19 -11.10
N GLU A 104 1.18 25.32 -9.84
CA GLU A 104 0.28 24.34 -9.19
C GLU A 104 -1.00 24.07 -10.01
N GLU A 105 -1.56 25.10 -10.64
CA GLU A 105 -2.76 24.98 -11.48
C GLU A 105 -2.48 24.18 -12.76
N LEU A 106 -1.33 24.41 -13.40
CA LEU A 106 -0.92 23.70 -14.61
C LEU A 106 -0.54 22.24 -14.28
N GLN A 107 0.06 21.98 -13.11
CA GLN A 107 0.34 20.62 -12.62
C GLN A 107 -0.96 19.81 -12.43
N HIS A 108 -1.99 20.41 -11.84
CA HIS A 108 -3.28 19.73 -11.66
C HIS A 108 -3.93 19.38 -13.00
N MET A 109 -3.97 20.33 -13.94
CA MET A 109 -4.51 20.08 -15.28
C MET A 109 -3.70 19.04 -16.04
N ALA A 110 -2.37 19.10 -15.95
CA ALA A 110 -1.46 18.12 -16.55
C ALA A 110 -1.72 16.71 -16.01
N SER A 111 -1.80 16.55 -14.69
CA SER A 111 -2.06 15.25 -14.06
C SER A 111 -3.40 14.66 -14.53
N MET A 112 -4.47 15.46 -14.52
CA MET A 112 -5.78 15.03 -14.99
C MET A 112 -5.76 14.63 -16.48
N TYR A 113 -5.10 15.43 -17.31
CA TYR A 113 -4.94 15.15 -18.73
C TYR A 113 -4.17 13.85 -18.98
N LEU A 114 -2.97 13.71 -18.38
CA LEU A 114 -2.11 12.54 -18.52
C LEU A 114 -2.78 11.28 -17.98
N THR A 115 -3.51 11.35 -16.86
CA THR A 115 -4.31 10.24 -16.33
C THR A 115 -5.30 9.74 -17.37
N ASN A 116 -6.05 10.66 -17.98
CA ASN A 116 -7.07 10.31 -18.96
C ASN A 116 -6.46 9.69 -20.22
N GLN A 117 -5.40 10.30 -20.76
CA GLN A 117 -4.73 9.77 -21.95
C GLN A 117 -4.03 8.43 -21.70
N THR A 118 -3.44 8.25 -20.51
CA THR A 118 -2.85 6.97 -20.09
C THR A 118 -3.92 5.89 -20.02
N PHE A 119 -5.07 6.18 -19.40
CA PHE A 119 -6.17 5.22 -19.30
C PHE A 119 -6.76 4.85 -20.67
N LYS A 120 -6.92 5.83 -21.58
CA LYS A 120 -7.33 5.60 -22.97
C LYS A 120 -6.35 4.71 -23.72
N SER A 121 -5.05 4.97 -23.58
CA SER A 121 -3.98 4.20 -24.24
C SER A 121 -3.88 2.77 -23.71
N LEU A 122 -4.00 2.60 -22.39
CA LEU A 122 -4.06 1.29 -21.75
C LEU A 122 -5.30 0.50 -22.21
N SER A 123 -6.46 1.17 -22.31
CA SER A 123 -7.70 0.53 -22.78
C SER A 123 -7.61 0.09 -24.23
N SER A 124 -6.92 0.85 -25.10
CA SER A 124 -6.70 0.44 -26.49
C SER A 124 -5.72 -0.73 -26.62
N LEU A 125 -4.68 -0.79 -25.78
CA LEU A 125 -3.67 -1.86 -25.82
C LEU A 125 -4.19 -3.19 -25.25
N PHE A 126 -5.14 -3.14 -24.33
CA PHE A 126 -5.58 -4.31 -23.57
C PHE A 126 -7.11 -4.46 -23.62
N THR A 127 -7.66 -4.62 -24.82
CA THR A 127 -9.13 -4.70 -25.01
C THR A 127 -9.75 -5.88 -24.25
N ALA A 128 -9.16 -7.07 -24.33
CA ALA A 128 -9.65 -8.24 -23.60
C ALA A 128 -9.58 -8.05 -22.08
N THR A 129 -8.51 -7.39 -21.60
CA THR A 129 -8.40 -6.99 -20.18
C THR A 129 -9.52 -6.04 -19.79
N LYS A 130 -9.83 -5.07 -20.65
CA LYS A 130 -10.88 -4.08 -20.41
C LYS A 130 -12.26 -4.74 -20.34
N GLU A 131 -12.55 -5.70 -21.21
CA GLU A 131 -13.79 -6.47 -21.17
C GLU A 131 -13.95 -7.24 -19.84
N ILE A 132 -12.88 -7.87 -19.35
CA ILE A 132 -12.89 -8.57 -18.05
C ILE A 132 -13.13 -7.58 -16.91
N GLN A 133 -12.44 -6.44 -16.92
CA GLN A 133 -12.64 -5.39 -15.91
C GLN A 133 -14.08 -4.87 -15.91
N ASP A 134 -14.63 -4.55 -17.07
CA ASP A 134 -16.00 -4.05 -17.21
C ASP A 134 -17.03 -5.09 -16.78
N TRP A 135 -16.78 -6.37 -17.07
CA TRP A 135 -17.61 -7.48 -16.59
C TRP A 135 -17.58 -7.59 -15.07
N LEU A 136 -16.39 -7.56 -14.44
CA LEU A 136 -16.24 -7.60 -12.98
C LEU A 136 -16.91 -6.39 -12.31
N VAL A 137 -16.79 -5.19 -12.89
CA VAL A 137 -17.46 -3.98 -12.38
C VAL A 137 -18.98 -4.16 -12.44
N LYS A 138 -19.54 -4.59 -13.58
CA LYS A 138 -20.99 -4.83 -13.71
C LYS A 138 -21.49 -5.90 -12.74
N LEU A 139 -20.71 -6.96 -12.51
CA LEU A 139 -21.03 -7.99 -11.53
C LEU A 139 -21.05 -7.39 -10.12
N ALA A 140 -20.02 -6.64 -9.73
CA ALA A 140 -19.95 -5.99 -8.43
C ALA A 140 -21.11 -4.99 -8.23
N GLU A 141 -21.43 -4.21 -9.25
CA GLU A 141 -22.59 -3.29 -9.23
C GLU A 141 -23.90 -4.05 -9.08
N GLY A 142 -24.09 -5.17 -9.79
CA GLY A 142 -25.28 -6.02 -9.66
C GLY A 142 -25.42 -6.61 -8.27
N VAL A 143 -24.35 -7.18 -7.71
CA VAL A 143 -24.34 -7.73 -6.35
C VAL A 143 -24.63 -6.64 -5.31
N SER A 144 -23.94 -5.50 -5.42
CA SER A 144 -24.08 -4.41 -4.45
C SER A 144 -25.43 -3.71 -4.53
N LYS A 145 -25.88 -3.30 -5.73
CA LYS A 145 -27.10 -2.49 -5.91
C LYS A 145 -28.38 -3.34 -5.90
N ASN A 146 -28.35 -4.53 -6.49
CA ASN A 146 -29.57 -5.33 -6.67
C ASN A 146 -29.74 -6.36 -5.56
N CYS A 147 -28.64 -6.97 -5.09
CA CYS A 147 -28.70 -7.98 -4.02
C CYS A 147 -28.46 -7.38 -2.63
N LEU A 148 -27.94 -6.15 -2.55
CA LEU A 148 -27.57 -5.49 -1.29
C LEU A 148 -26.62 -6.34 -0.44
N GLN A 149 -25.74 -7.11 -1.11
CA GLN A 149 -24.72 -7.95 -0.48
C GLN A 149 -23.33 -7.41 -0.77
N ASN A 150 -22.36 -7.86 0.02
CA ASN A 150 -20.95 -7.68 -0.28
C ASN A 150 -20.55 -8.58 -1.45
N VAL A 151 -19.53 -8.17 -2.20
CA VAL A 151 -18.89 -9.03 -3.19
C VAL A 151 -17.98 -10.00 -2.46
N GLU A 152 -18.17 -11.29 -2.71
CA GLU A 152 -17.44 -12.38 -2.07
C GLU A 152 -16.98 -13.40 -3.12
N TRP A 153 -15.79 -13.96 -2.94
CA TRP A 153 -15.27 -15.05 -3.78
C TRP A 153 -14.28 -15.92 -3.03
N GLU A 154 -13.95 -17.08 -3.59
CA GLU A 154 -12.92 -17.99 -3.06
C GLU A 154 -11.69 -17.96 -3.98
N THR A 155 -10.50 -17.82 -3.40
CA THR A 155 -9.26 -17.93 -4.17
C THR A 155 -9.04 -19.37 -4.65
N PRO A 156 -8.24 -19.62 -5.70
CA PRO A 156 -7.90 -20.99 -6.13
C PRO A 156 -7.24 -21.86 -5.06
N LEU A 157 -6.75 -21.26 -3.95
CA LEU A 157 -6.16 -21.95 -2.80
C LEU A 157 -7.18 -22.26 -1.69
N GLY A 158 -8.45 -21.91 -1.88
CA GLY A 158 -9.52 -22.18 -0.92
C GLY A 158 -9.76 -21.09 0.13
N PHE A 159 -9.08 -19.94 0.03
CA PHE A 159 -9.30 -18.84 0.97
C PHE A 159 -10.51 -17.99 0.56
N PRO A 160 -11.50 -17.79 1.45
CA PRO A 160 -12.64 -16.91 1.19
C PRO A 160 -12.23 -15.44 1.33
N ILE A 161 -12.69 -14.60 0.40
CA ILE A 161 -12.45 -13.16 0.36
C ILE A 161 -13.81 -12.44 0.33
N VAL A 162 -13.93 -11.37 1.12
CA VAL A 162 -15.12 -10.53 1.23
C VAL A 162 -14.71 -9.07 1.09
N GLN A 163 -15.42 -8.29 0.28
CA GLN A 163 -15.25 -6.83 0.17
C GLN A 163 -16.19 -6.09 1.14
N PRO A 164 -15.69 -5.48 2.23
CA PRO A 164 -16.53 -4.91 3.29
C PRO A 164 -16.99 -3.47 3.00
N TYR A 165 -17.19 -3.11 1.73
CA TYR A 165 -17.48 -1.74 1.30
C TYR A 165 -18.96 -1.37 1.43
N SER A 166 -19.47 -1.27 2.66
CA SER A 166 -20.84 -0.84 2.94
C SER A 166 -20.90 0.61 3.41
N LYS A 167 -21.76 1.44 2.78
CA LYS A 167 -22.08 2.81 3.27
C LYS A 167 -22.92 2.80 4.55
N VAL A 168 -23.57 1.67 4.83
CA VAL A 168 -24.22 1.41 6.10
C VAL A 168 -23.11 1.15 7.12
N LYS A 169 -23.10 1.90 8.22
CA LYS A 169 -22.27 1.56 9.37
C LYS A 169 -22.54 0.09 9.68
N PRO A 170 -21.54 -0.79 9.58
CA PRO A 170 -21.77 -2.20 9.79
C PRO A 170 -22.41 -2.35 11.17
N SER A 171 -23.55 -3.03 11.20
CA SER A 171 -24.07 -3.64 12.41
C SER A 171 -23.10 -4.78 12.77
N PHE A 172 -21.90 -4.43 13.24
CA PHE A 172 -20.97 -5.35 13.86
C PHE A 172 -21.50 -5.71 15.25
N PHE A 173 -22.65 -6.39 15.30
CA PHE A 173 -23.26 -6.70 16.59
C PHE A 173 -22.53 -7.84 17.31
N VAL A 174 -21.84 -8.75 16.59
CA VAL A 174 -21.20 -9.91 17.24
C VAL A 174 -19.68 -9.73 17.42
N HIS A 175 -18.93 -9.35 16.38
CA HIS A 175 -17.46 -9.26 16.49
C HIS A 175 -16.99 -8.00 17.23
N GLY A 176 -17.62 -6.85 16.98
CA GLY A 176 -17.30 -5.62 17.69
C GLY A 176 -17.67 -5.69 19.18
N GLN A 177 -18.70 -6.46 19.54
CA GLN A 177 -19.06 -6.67 20.94
C GLN A 177 -18.00 -7.52 21.64
N ILE A 178 -17.57 -8.64 21.04
CA ILE A 178 -16.48 -9.48 21.57
C ILE A 178 -15.16 -8.68 21.67
N CYS A 179 -14.79 -7.89 20.65
CA CYS A 179 -13.57 -7.08 20.68
C CYS A 179 -13.61 -5.99 21.77
N ARG A 180 -14.76 -5.36 22.00
CA ARG A 180 -14.94 -4.40 23.10
C ARG A 180 -14.89 -5.10 24.45
N GLU A 181 -15.56 -6.24 24.59
CA GLU A 181 -15.55 -7.04 25.82
C GLU A 181 -14.13 -7.51 26.17
N GLU A 182 -13.38 -8.05 25.20
CA GLU A 182 -12.00 -8.48 25.42
C GLU A 182 -11.04 -7.31 25.63
N PHE A 183 -11.23 -6.17 24.97
CA PHE A 183 -10.46 -4.95 25.24
C PHE A 183 -10.69 -4.44 26.67
N VAL A 184 -11.96 -4.34 27.08
CA VAL A 184 -12.31 -3.92 28.44
C VAL A 184 -11.76 -4.91 29.46
N LYS A 185 -11.89 -6.21 29.20
CA LYS A 185 -11.38 -7.27 30.08
C LYS A 185 -9.86 -7.24 30.22
N LEU A 186 -9.14 -7.01 29.12
CA LEU A 186 -7.69 -6.85 29.11
C LEU A 186 -7.28 -5.61 29.90
N HIS A 187 -7.84 -4.44 29.56
CA HIS A 187 -7.44 -3.15 30.15
C HIS A 187 -8.02 -2.90 31.55
N SER A 188 -8.97 -3.72 32.01
CA SER A 188 -9.38 -3.79 33.41
C SER A 188 -8.32 -4.45 34.30
N GLN A 189 -7.39 -5.22 33.72
CA GLN A 189 -6.28 -5.79 34.48
C GLN A 189 -5.27 -4.69 34.87
N PRO A 190 -4.53 -4.87 35.98
CA PRO A 190 -3.47 -3.95 36.40
C PRO A 190 -2.19 -4.17 35.57
N ILE A 191 -2.27 -3.95 34.25
CA ILE A 191 -1.20 -4.30 33.29
C ILE A 191 0.10 -3.58 33.65
N LEU A 192 0.05 -2.26 33.91
CA LEU A 192 1.23 -1.47 34.21
C LEU A 192 1.86 -1.87 35.55
N GLU A 193 1.03 -2.17 36.55
CA GLU A 193 1.49 -2.60 37.86
C GLU A 193 2.09 -4.02 37.80
N ASN A 194 1.51 -4.91 36.98
CA ASN A 194 2.05 -6.24 36.74
C ASN A 194 3.38 -6.18 35.99
N LEU A 195 3.48 -5.32 34.97
CA LEU A 195 4.71 -5.07 34.25
C LEU A 195 5.80 -4.50 35.17
N ALA A 196 5.46 -3.50 35.99
CA ALA A 196 6.38 -2.91 36.95
C ALA A 196 6.90 -3.96 37.92
N LYS A 197 6.03 -4.79 38.52
CA LYS A 197 6.41 -5.90 39.38
C LYS A 197 7.35 -6.89 38.68
N PHE A 198 7.03 -7.26 37.44
CA PHE A 198 7.87 -8.15 36.64
C PHE A 198 9.27 -7.56 36.41
N MET A 199 9.35 -6.28 36.00
CA MET A 199 10.62 -5.61 35.76
C MET A 199 11.43 -5.44 37.04
N ILE A 200 10.80 -5.13 38.18
CA ILE A 200 11.45 -5.06 39.49
C ILE A 200 12.04 -6.43 39.85
N ASN A 201 11.26 -7.50 39.75
CA ASN A 201 11.73 -8.85 40.03
C ASN A 201 12.90 -9.27 39.13
N LYS A 202 12.86 -8.86 37.85
CA LYS A 202 13.89 -9.24 36.87
C LYS A 202 15.19 -8.45 37.03
N TYR A 203 15.11 -7.17 37.37
CA TYR A 203 16.25 -6.25 37.29
C TYR A 203 16.76 -5.72 38.63
N SER A 204 16.07 -5.98 39.75
CA SER A 204 16.49 -5.48 41.08
C SER A 204 17.84 -6.00 41.57
N SER A 205 18.32 -7.13 41.06
CA SER A 205 19.60 -7.73 41.44
C SER A 205 20.82 -7.17 40.70
N TYR A 206 20.61 -6.36 39.67
CA TYR A 206 21.72 -5.80 38.88
C TYR A 206 22.33 -4.59 39.60
N SER A 207 23.66 -4.48 39.57
CA SER A 207 24.42 -3.45 40.29
C SER A 207 24.05 -2.02 39.88
N ASN A 208 23.54 -1.82 38.67
CA ASN A 208 23.14 -0.53 38.12
C ASN A 208 21.66 -0.17 38.35
N TYR A 209 20.91 -0.97 39.10
CA TYR A 209 19.47 -0.75 39.34
C TYR A 209 19.16 0.56 40.09
N TYR A 210 20.05 0.94 41.02
CA TYR A 210 19.97 2.20 41.77
C TYR A 210 20.82 3.32 41.16
N THR A 211 21.50 3.08 40.04
CA THR A 211 22.33 4.10 39.39
C THR A 211 21.44 5.20 38.84
N CYS A 212 21.78 6.44 39.15
CA CYS A 212 21.08 7.63 38.68
C CYS A 212 21.59 8.07 37.32
N TYR A 213 20.68 8.43 36.43
CA TYR A 213 20.96 8.99 35.11
C TYR A 213 20.25 10.33 34.94
N THR A 214 20.82 11.21 34.12
CA THR A 214 20.23 12.51 33.81
C THR A 214 19.42 12.42 32.52
N SER A 215 18.23 13.01 32.51
CA SER A 215 17.39 13.12 31.30
C SER A 215 18.12 13.87 30.18
N LYS A 216 17.73 13.62 28.92
CA LYS A 216 18.32 14.24 27.71
C LYS A 216 18.34 15.78 27.75
N ASN A 217 17.43 16.39 28.53
CA ASN A 217 17.31 17.84 28.68
C ASN A 217 18.12 18.39 29.87
N GLY A 218 18.80 17.53 30.65
CA GLY A 218 19.63 17.93 31.80
C GLY A 218 18.86 18.27 33.09
N VAL A 219 17.52 18.24 33.06
CA VAL A 219 16.67 18.80 34.13
C VAL A 219 16.31 17.79 35.22
N GLU A 220 16.24 16.49 34.91
CA GLU A 220 15.77 15.46 35.86
C GLU A 220 16.80 14.35 36.05
N ILE A 221 17.02 13.97 37.31
CA ILE A 221 17.84 12.82 37.71
C ILE A 221 16.91 11.69 38.16
N PHE A 222 17.05 10.51 37.59
CA PHE A 222 16.22 9.35 37.93
C PHE A 222 17.02 8.05 37.92
N SER A 223 16.61 7.07 38.73
CA SER A 223 17.11 5.69 38.68
C SER A 223 16.06 4.74 38.10
N LEU A 224 16.49 3.54 37.68
CA LEU A 224 15.56 2.50 37.23
C LEU A 224 14.61 2.07 38.36
N HIS A 225 15.11 2.03 39.60
CA HIS A 225 14.29 1.85 40.80
C HIS A 225 13.17 2.88 40.90
N ASP A 226 13.47 4.18 40.73
CA ASP A 226 12.48 5.25 40.89
C ASP A 226 11.41 5.24 39.81
N ILE A 227 11.79 4.92 38.57
CA ILE A 227 10.85 4.80 37.45
C ILE A 227 9.88 3.65 37.69
N LEU A 228 10.37 2.47 38.08
CA LEU A 228 9.53 1.27 38.19
C LEU A 228 8.61 1.31 39.42
N HIS A 229 8.96 2.05 40.47
CA HIS A 229 8.10 2.23 41.66
C HIS A 229 7.10 3.39 41.53
N LYS A 230 7.30 4.30 40.58
CA LYS A 230 6.39 5.43 40.30
C LYS A 230 5.51 5.13 39.09
N VAL A 231 4.74 4.04 39.14
CA VAL A 231 3.75 3.73 38.10
C VAL A 231 2.75 4.90 37.99
N PRO A 232 2.54 5.48 36.80
CA PRO A 232 1.60 6.58 36.63
C PRO A 232 0.19 6.23 37.10
N LYS A 233 -0.48 7.19 37.73
CA LYS A 233 -1.90 7.01 38.10
C LYS A 233 -2.74 6.92 36.84
N LYS A 234 -3.72 6.03 36.85
CA LYS A 234 -4.74 5.94 35.79
C LYS A 234 -5.57 7.24 35.78
N GLY A 235 -6.01 7.64 34.59
CA GLY A 235 -6.95 8.76 34.42
C GLY A 235 -8.36 8.42 34.89
N ASP A 236 -9.31 9.29 34.57
CA ASP A 236 -10.73 9.25 34.96
C ASP A 236 -11.66 8.57 33.94
N LEU A 237 -11.13 8.11 32.80
CA LEU A 237 -11.90 7.36 31.81
C LEU A 237 -12.45 6.05 32.39
N ASP A 238 -13.77 5.90 32.43
CA ASP A 238 -14.41 4.62 32.70
C ASP A 238 -14.24 3.70 31.48
N ILE A 239 -13.41 2.67 31.64
CA ILE A 239 -13.10 1.70 30.58
C ILE A 239 -14.36 1.01 30.04
N ASN A 240 -15.45 0.92 30.82
CA ASN A 240 -16.72 0.33 30.38
C ASN A 240 -17.47 1.19 29.34
N GLU A 241 -17.10 2.46 29.17
CA GLU A 241 -17.64 3.29 28.08
C GLU A 241 -17.27 2.74 26.70
N VAL A 242 -16.16 2.00 26.59
CA VAL A 242 -15.73 1.31 25.38
C VAL A 242 -16.78 0.31 24.88
N LEU A 243 -17.51 -0.36 25.78
CA LEU A 243 -18.58 -1.32 25.42
C LEU A 243 -19.71 -0.65 24.62
N ARG A 244 -19.95 0.65 24.86
CA ARG A 244 -21.00 1.44 24.22
C ARG A 244 -20.48 2.30 23.06
N SER A 245 -19.16 2.32 22.84
CA SER A 245 -18.54 3.17 21.83
C SER A 245 -18.70 2.58 20.43
N VAL A 246 -19.57 3.21 19.64
CA VAL A 246 -19.88 2.83 18.26
C VAL A 246 -18.66 2.96 17.34
N PHE A 247 -17.71 3.85 17.65
CA PHE A 247 -16.54 4.14 16.82
C PHE A 247 -15.23 3.53 17.34
N PHE A 248 -15.26 2.77 18.44
CA PHE A 248 -14.04 2.20 19.04
C PHE A 248 -13.33 1.18 18.12
N PHE A 249 -14.12 0.37 17.40
CA PHE A 249 -13.67 -0.45 16.29
C PHE A 249 -14.67 -0.22 15.15
N SER A 250 -14.31 0.69 14.24
CA SER A 250 -15.07 1.04 13.03
C SER A 250 -14.20 0.92 11.80
#